data_AF-L5N748-F1
#
_entry.id   AF-L5N748-F1
#
_cell.length_a   1.000
_cell.length_b   1.000
_cell.length_c   1.000
_cell.angle_alpha   90.00
_cell.angle_beta   90.00
_cell.angle_gamma   90.00
#
_symmetry.space_group_name_H-M   'P 1'
#
loop_
_entity.id
_entity.type
_entity.pdbx_description
1 polymer ?
#
loop_
_entity_poly.entity_id
_entity_poly.type
_entity_poly.pdbx_seq_one_letter_code
_entity_poly.pdbx_strand_id
1 'polypeptide(L)'
;MSVSPAEQTPAADAAATLREATFVRLRVHGSGAAVAAAGVVGRALRTLDVPFRIRATDAPDTVAHDDVVAVVGLSGADADLELDPNDAVSVVREL
;
A
#
# COMPACT_ATOMS: atom_id res chain seq x y z
N MET A 1 -12.33 14.41 23.45
CA MET A 1 -13.14 13.83 22.37
C MET A 1 -12.37 12.63 21.85
N SER A 2 -12.79 11.44 22.25
CA SER A 2 -12.15 10.18 21.86
C SER A 2 -12.81 9.71 20.56
N VAL A 3 -12.01 9.52 19.51
CA VAL A 3 -12.47 8.93 18.25
C VAL A 3 -12.77 7.46 18.51
N SER A 4 -14.00 7.02 18.19
CA SER A 4 -14.42 5.63 18.35
C SER A 4 -13.69 4.74 17.32
N PRO A 5 -13.35 3.48 17.63
CA PRO A 5 -12.56 2.61 16.74
C PRO A 5 -13.20 2.32 15.37
N ALA A 6 -14.48 2.63 15.20
CA ALA A 6 -15.29 2.29 14.02
C ALA A 6 -15.08 3.22 12.80
N GLU A 7 -14.28 4.28 12.92
CA GLU A 7 -14.00 5.22 11.80
C GLU A 7 -12.57 5.08 11.23
N GLN A 8 -11.82 4.03 11.63
CA GLN A 8 -10.46 3.73 11.11
C GLN A 8 -10.44 2.71 9.97
N THR A 9 -11.59 2.47 9.33
CA THR A 9 -11.87 1.34 8.44
C THR A 9 -10.84 1.14 7.30
N PRO A 10 -10.47 2.16 6.50
CA PRO A 10 -9.59 1.92 5.34
C PRO A 10 -8.14 1.55 5.73
N ALA A 11 -7.59 2.19 6.75
CA ALA A 11 -6.21 1.95 7.16
C ALA A 11 -6.04 0.65 7.96
N ALA A 12 -7.05 0.29 8.76
CA ALA A 12 -7.07 -0.96 9.51
C ALA A 12 -7.18 -2.17 8.58
N ASP A 13 -8.07 -2.10 7.58
CA ASP A 13 -8.24 -3.15 6.58
C ASP A 13 -7.00 -3.29 5.71
N ALA A 14 -6.42 -2.17 5.23
CA ALA A 14 -5.14 -2.20 4.54
C ALA A 14 -4.02 -2.87 5.35
N ALA A 15 -3.97 -2.58 6.66
CA ALA A 15 -3.00 -3.20 7.53
C ALA A 15 -3.27 -4.69 7.76
N ALA A 16 -4.52 -5.15 7.74
CA ALA A 16 -4.86 -6.56 7.80
C ALA A 16 -4.41 -7.28 6.51
N THR A 17 -4.74 -6.73 5.34
CA THR A 17 -4.31 -7.25 4.03
C THR A 17 -2.79 -7.39 3.94
N LEU A 18 -2.04 -6.36 4.37
CA LEU A 18 -0.58 -6.39 4.34
C LEU A 18 0.03 -7.41 5.31
N ARG A 19 -0.64 -7.73 6.43
CA ARG A 19 -0.17 -8.75 7.38
C ARG A 19 -0.37 -10.17 6.88
N GLU A 20 -1.41 -10.39 6.09
CA GLU A 20 -1.76 -11.71 5.55
C GLU A 20 -1.08 -11.98 4.20
N ALA A 21 -0.46 -10.97 3.60
CA ALA A 21 0.22 -11.08 2.32
C ALA A 21 1.45 -12.00 2.39
N THR A 22 1.51 -12.98 1.48
CA THR A 22 2.72 -13.80 1.26
C THR A 22 3.86 -12.99 0.66
N PHE A 23 3.53 -11.98 -0.15
CA PHE A 23 4.47 -11.04 -0.76
C PHE A 23 3.75 -9.74 -1.13
N VAL A 24 4.45 -8.60 -0.99
CA VAL A 24 3.88 -7.28 -1.36
C VAL A 24 4.70 -6.60 -2.45
N ARG A 25 4.03 -6.18 -3.53
CA ARG A 25 4.60 -5.42 -4.64
C ARG A 25 4.21 -3.95 -4.51
N LEU A 26 5.16 -3.13 -4.06
CA LEU A 26 5.00 -1.68 -3.98
C LEU A 26 5.39 -1.02 -5.30
N ARG A 27 4.44 -0.34 -5.94
CA ARG A 27 4.68 0.57 -7.06
C ARG A 27 4.60 1.99 -6.56
N VAL A 28 5.59 2.80 -6.89
CA VAL A 28 5.75 4.11 -6.28
C VAL A 28 5.94 5.13 -7.39
N HIS A 29 5.19 6.23 -7.35
CA HIS A 29 5.44 7.35 -8.24
C HIS A 29 6.86 7.91 -8.01
N GLY A 30 7.48 8.50 -9.03
CA GLY A 30 8.84 9.07 -8.92
C GLY A 30 8.99 10.28 -7.99
N SER A 31 7.91 10.78 -7.38
CA SER A 31 7.96 11.94 -6.49
C SER A 31 8.65 11.62 -5.15
N GLY A 32 9.36 12.60 -4.60
CA GLY A 32 10.05 12.45 -3.31
C GLY A 32 9.12 12.05 -2.16
N ALA A 33 7.89 12.58 -2.13
CA ALA A 33 6.89 12.20 -1.16
C ALA A 33 6.49 10.71 -1.28
N ALA A 34 6.26 10.22 -2.50
CA ALA A 34 5.92 8.82 -2.73
C ALA A 34 7.06 7.87 -2.33
N VAL A 35 8.30 8.24 -2.65
CA VAL A 35 9.49 7.46 -2.23
C VAL A 35 9.63 7.44 -0.70
N ALA A 36 9.39 8.56 -0.02
CA ALA A 36 9.44 8.62 1.43
C ALA A 36 8.35 7.74 2.08
N ALA A 37 7.12 7.83 1.58
CA ALA A 37 6.00 6.99 2.02
C ALA A 37 6.29 5.49 1.80
N ALA A 38 6.85 5.13 0.65
CA ALA A 38 7.26 3.75 0.38
C ALA A 38 8.34 3.24 1.35
N GLY A 39 9.23 4.11 1.81
CA GLY A 39 10.20 3.78 2.87
C GLY A 39 9.53 3.46 4.21
N VAL A 40 8.49 4.21 4.59
CA VAL A 40 7.71 3.95 5.81
C VAL A 40 6.98 2.61 5.71
N VAL A 41 6.32 2.35 4.58
CA VAL A 41 5.61 1.08 4.35
C VAL A 41 6.60 -0.10 4.30
N GLY A 42 7.73 0.04 3.62
CA GLY A 42 8.77 -0.99 3.58
C GLY A 42 9.34 -1.31 4.96
N ARG A 43 9.48 -0.31 5.85
CA ARG A 43 9.87 -0.53 7.25
C ARG A 43 8.79 -1.30 8.03
N ALA A 44 7.52 -0.98 7.81
CA ALA A 44 6.41 -1.70 8.44
C ALA A 44 6.36 -3.16 7.99
N LEU A 45 6.44 -3.43 6.68
CA LEU A 45 6.47 -4.78 6.12
C LEU A 45 7.65 -5.60 6.66
N ARG A 46 8.84 -4.99 6.75
CA ARG A 46 10.00 -5.62 7.38
C ARG A 46 9.77 -5.95 8.86
N THR A 47 9.01 -5.13 9.59
CA THR A 47 8.70 -5.37 11.00
C THR A 47 7.71 -6.53 11.17
N LEU A 48 6.86 -6.74 10.17
CA LEU A 48 5.90 -7.85 10.09
C LEU A 48 6.48 -9.12 9.46
N ASP A 49 7.77 -9.12 9.08
CA ASP A 49 8.45 -10.19 8.35
C ASP A 49 7.77 -10.56 7.01
N VAL A 50 7.10 -9.59 6.40
CA VAL A 50 6.44 -9.76 5.10
C VAL A 50 7.44 -9.39 4.00
N PRO A 51 7.76 -10.32 3.07
CA PRO A 51 8.69 -10.02 1.98
C PRO A 51 8.05 -9.06 0.97
N PHE A 52 8.86 -8.15 0.43
CA PHE A 52 8.35 -7.10 -0.45
C PHE A 52 9.35 -6.66 -1.51
N ARG A 53 8.83 -6.05 -2.58
CA ARG A 53 9.61 -5.37 -3.62
C ARG A 53 9.06 -3.98 -3.86
N ILE A 54 9.95 -2.98 -3.81
CA ILE A 54 9.63 -1.60 -4.18
C ILE A 54 10.14 -1.32 -5.60
N ARG A 55 9.31 -0.74 -6.46
CA ARG A 55 9.71 -0.23 -7.77
C ARG A 55 9.11 1.16 -7.99
N ALA A 56 9.98 2.14 -8.21
CA ALA A 56 9.57 3.44 -8.73
C ALA A 56 9.16 3.29 -10.21
N THR A 57 7.98 3.76 -10.57
CA THR A 57 7.43 3.71 -11.94
C THR A 57 6.34 4.76 -12.10
N ASP A 58 6.26 5.35 -13.28
CA ASP A 58 5.17 6.30 -13.63
C ASP A 58 4.04 5.59 -14.39
N ALA A 59 4.29 4.34 -14.82
CA ALA A 59 3.30 3.43 -15.39
C ALA A 59 3.27 2.16 -14.53
N PRO A 60 2.30 1.99 -13.62
CA PRO A 60 2.15 0.75 -12.88
C PRO A 60 1.68 -0.33 -13.85
N ASP A 61 2.53 -1.32 -14.08
CA ASP A 61 2.12 -2.55 -14.76
C ASP A 61 1.37 -3.39 -13.73
N THR A 62 0.04 -3.43 -13.85
CA THR A 62 -0.89 -4.05 -12.91
C THR A 62 -1.28 -5.46 -13.38
N VAL A 63 -0.31 -6.22 -13.90
CA VAL A 63 -0.54 -7.65 -14.17
C VAL A 63 -0.96 -8.31 -12.86
N ALA A 64 -2.15 -8.91 -12.87
CA ALA A 64 -2.67 -9.66 -11.73
C ALA A 64 -1.66 -10.76 -11.33
N HIS A 65 -1.26 -10.71 -10.07
CA HIS A 65 -0.42 -11.72 -9.44
C HIS A 65 -1.17 -12.21 -8.20
N ASP A 66 -0.90 -13.43 -7.73
CA ASP A 66 -1.41 -13.91 -6.43
C ASP A 66 -0.80 -13.16 -5.21
N ASP A 67 -0.04 -12.09 -5.46
CA ASP A 67 0.63 -11.23 -4.48
C ASP A 67 -0.15 -9.94 -4.30
N VAL A 68 -0.08 -9.30 -3.12
CA VAL A 68 -0.72 -8.00 -2.88
C VAL A 68 0.01 -6.89 -3.64
N VAL A 69 -0.73 -6.12 -4.43
CA VAL A 69 -0.23 -4.97 -5.19
C VAL A 69 -0.68 -3.67 -4.51
N ALA A 70 0.30 -2.92 -4.01
CA ALA A 70 0.08 -1.60 -3.42
C ALA A 70 0.73 -0.52 -4.28
N VAL A 71 0.00 0.55 -4.58
CA VAL A 71 0.52 1.71 -5.32
C VAL A 71 0.60 2.93 -4.39
N VAL A 72 1.63 3.77 -4.57
CA VAL A 72 1.87 4.97 -3.76
C VAL A 72 1.98 6.18 -4.67
N GLY A 73 1.06 7.14 -4.53
CA GLY A 73 1.00 8.35 -5.36
C GLY A 73 0.68 8.08 -6.82
N LEU A 74 0.07 6.93 -7.11
CA LEU A 74 -0.43 6.50 -8.41
C LEU A 74 -1.84 5.94 -8.20
N SER A 75 -2.64 5.90 -9.26
CA SER A 75 -3.87 5.08 -9.28
C SER A 75 -3.69 3.94 -10.27
N GLY A 76 -4.19 2.76 -9.91
CA GLY A 76 -4.03 1.54 -10.70
C GLY A 76 -5.30 0.70 -10.65
N ALA A 77 -5.89 0.39 -11.81
CA ALA A 77 -7.16 -0.33 -11.88
C ALA A 77 -7.13 -1.73 -11.24
N ASP A 78 -5.94 -2.34 -11.13
CA ASP A 78 -5.74 -3.63 -10.45
C ASP A 78 -4.83 -3.52 -9.22
N ALA A 79 -4.76 -2.34 -8.60
CA ALA A 79 -4.16 -2.22 -7.27
C ALA A 79 -5.16 -2.69 -6.20
N ASP A 80 -4.68 -3.46 -5.24
CA ASP A 80 -5.47 -3.82 -4.05
C ASP A 80 -5.52 -2.63 -3.08
N LEU A 81 -4.42 -1.86 -3.03
CA LEU A 81 -4.21 -0.74 -2.13
C LEU A 81 -3.68 0.50 -2.87
N GLU A 82 -4.32 1.64 -2.66
CA GLU A 82 -3.86 2.96 -3.10
C GLU A 82 -3.47 3.82 -1.89
N LEU A 83 -2.23 4.29 -1.87
CA LEU A 83 -1.66 5.08 -0.79
C LEU A 83 -1.42 6.50 -1.29
N ASP A 84 -2.10 7.48 -0.70
CA ASP A 84 -1.75 8.88 -0.94
C ASP A 84 -0.47 9.21 -0.13
N PRO A 85 0.61 9.68 -0.79
CA PRO A 85 1.86 9.97 -0.11
C PRO A 85 1.82 11.24 0.75
N ASN A 86 0.79 12.07 0.62
CA ASN A 86 0.62 13.32 1.34
C ASN A 86 -0.49 13.25 2.40
N ASP A 87 -1.34 12.22 2.38
CA ASP A 87 -2.53 12.17 3.21
C ASP A 87 -2.86 10.74 3.68
N ALA A 88 -3.97 10.14 3.19
CA ALA A 88 -4.57 8.92 3.73
C ALA A 88 -4.37 7.66 2.86
N VAL A 89 -4.53 6.51 3.50
CA VAL A 89 -4.57 5.18 2.86
C VAL A 89 -5.99 4.90 2.34
N SER A 90 -6.13 4.51 1.08
CA SER A 90 -7.39 4.10 0.45
C SER A 90 -7.31 2.63 0.00
N VAL A 91 -8.22 1.79 0.49
CA VAL A 91 -8.37 0.41 -0.01
C VAL A 91 -9.25 0.45 -1.26
N VAL A 92 -8.75 -0.08 -2.38
CA VAL A 92 -9.45 0.00 -3.68
C VAL A 92 -10.16 -1.29 -4.03
N ARG A 93 -9.72 -2.43 -3.48
CA ARG A 93 -10.44 -3.71 -3.53
C ARG A 93 -10.40 -4.40 -2.17
N GLU A 94 -11.58 -4.79 -1.67
CA GLU A 94 -11.67 -5.88 -0.68
C GLU A 94 -11.38 -7.20 -1.42
N LEU A 95 -10.37 -7.94 -0.94
CA LEU A 95 -9.98 -9.26 -1.45
C LEU A 95 -10.91 -10.36 -0.92
#